data_AF-A0A6V8MNF8-F1
#
_entry.id   AF-A0A6V8MNF8-F1
#
_cell.length_a   1.000
_cell.length_b   1.000
_cell.length_c   1.000
_cell.angle_alpha   90.00
_cell.angle_beta   90.00
_cell.angle_gamma   90.00
#
_symmetry.space_group_name_H-M   'P 1'
#
loop_
_entity.id
_entity.type
_entity.pdbx_description
1 polymer ?
#
loop_
_entity_poly.entity_id
_entity_poly.type
_entity_poly.pdbx_seq_one_letter_code
_entity_poly.pdbx_strand_id
1 'polypeptide(L)'
;MAEPADDLLQLKGVGKVLAQRLGEAGLGSFAAIAEAGAPGLQRVAGISPSRVNSLLEQARQRTAAPLDQAHSPKEALQQRLDQVKEHLQALAEKTREQFADRLAGKQGRKLAGDLVRIDDALNRLGDGGRKGAKRAAKALDKVEKRVTDLDGISLKKVHKRLKKARKTLAKAL
;
A
#
# COMPACT_ATOMS: atom_id res chain seq x y z
N MET A 1 25.37 -12.61 -6.74
CA MET A 1 24.68 -12.23 -7.99
C MET A 1 23.64 -13.33 -8.22
N ALA A 2 22.34 -13.00 -8.18
CA ALA A 2 21.28 -13.99 -8.28
C ALA A 2 21.19 -14.52 -9.72
N GLU A 3 21.20 -15.84 -9.88
CA GLU A 3 21.26 -16.47 -11.19
C GLU A 3 19.92 -16.26 -11.91
N PRO A 4 19.89 -15.55 -13.07
CA PRO A 4 18.66 -15.28 -13.82
C PRO A 4 17.95 -16.56 -14.30
N ALA A 5 18.64 -17.70 -14.25
CA ALA A 5 18.12 -18.99 -14.64
C ALA A 5 17.07 -19.55 -13.65
N ASP A 6 17.13 -19.21 -12.36
CA ASP A 6 16.28 -19.84 -11.34
C ASP A 6 14.85 -19.28 -11.36
N ASP A 7 14.69 -17.98 -11.60
CA ASP A 7 13.37 -17.33 -11.71
C ASP A 7 12.58 -17.85 -12.92
N LEU A 8 13.25 -18.12 -14.04
CA LEU A 8 12.61 -18.61 -15.26
C LEU A 8 12.06 -20.04 -15.14
N LEU A 9 12.56 -20.84 -14.18
CA LEU A 9 12.05 -22.19 -13.88
C LEU A 9 10.62 -22.17 -13.33
N GLN A 10 10.13 -21.01 -12.89
CA GLN A 10 8.76 -20.86 -12.42
C GLN A 10 7.73 -20.81 -13.56
N LEU A 11 8.17 -20.67 -14.81
CA LEU A 11 7.30 -20.72 -15.99
C LEU A 11 6.95 -22.18 -16.31
N LYS A 12 5.66 -22.42 -16.52
CA LYS A 12 5.15 -23.76 -16.77
C LYS A 12 5.62 -24.23 -18.13
N GLY A 13 6.50 -25.24 -18.15
CA GLY A 13 7.11 -25.78 -19.37
C GLY A 13 8.49 -25.19 -19.71
N VAL A 14 9.08 -24.39 -18.82
CA VAL A 14 10.48 -23.95 -18.90
C VAL A 14 11.34 -24.82 -17.97
N GLY A 15 12.15 -25.68 -18.57
CA GLY A 15 13.17 -26.45 -17.86
C GLY A 15 14.50 -25.72 -17.76
N LYS A 16 15.43 -26.23 -16.95
CA LYS A 16 16.79 -25.67 -16.76
C LYS A 16 17.51 -25.35 -18.06
N VAL A 17 17.41 -26.25 -19.05
CA VAL A 17 18.03 -26.08 -20.37
C VAL A 17 17.42 -24.91 -21.15
N LEU A 18 16.09 -24.72 -21.07
CA LEU A 18 15.43 -23.61 -21.76
C LEU A 18 15.70 -22.28 -21.06
N ALA A 19 15.70 -22.27 -19.72
CA ALA A 19 16.05 -21.10 -18.92
C ALA A 19 17.47 -20.61 -19.20
N GLN A 20 18.43 -21.53 -19.32
CA GLN A 20 19.81 -21.21 -19.67
C GLN A 20 19.91 -20.59 -21.07
N ARG A 21 19.24 -21.19 -22.07
CA ARG A 21 19.20 -20.65 -23.45
C ARG A 21 18.52 -19.29 -23.54
N LEU A 22 17.48 -19.06 -22.74
CA LEU A 22 16.83 -17.76 -22.62
C LEU A 22 17.79 -16.73 -22.01
N GLY A 23 18.55 -17.10 -20.98
CA GLY A 23 19.60 -16.26 -20.41
C GLY A 23 20.70 -15.91 -21.42
N GLU A 24 21.18 -16.89 -22.18
CA GLU A 24 22.19 -16.71 -23.24
C GLU A 24 21.69 -15.81 -24.38
N ALA A 25 20.38 -15.81 -24.66
CA ALA A 25 19.74 -14.92 -25.63
C ALA A 25 19.44 -13.51 -25.08
N GLY A 26 19.89 -13.18 -23.86
CA GLY A 26 19.62 -11.90 -23.20
C GLY A 26 18.21 -11.79 -22.59
N LEU A 27 17.45 -12.88 -22.56
CA LEU A 27 16.09 -12.98 -22.03
C LEU A 27 16.08 -13.61 -20.62
N GLY A 28 17.06 -13.25 -19.79
CA GLY A 28 17.24 -13.78 -18.43
C GLY A 28 16.22 -13.28 -17.40
N SER A 29 15.16 -12.59 -17.80
CA SER A 29 14.14 -12.07 -16.87
C SER A 29 12.77 -12.05 -17.53
N PHE A 30 11.71 -12.10 -16.71
CA PHE A 30 10.34 -11.99 -17.20
C PHE A 30 10.11 -10.68 -17.99
N ALA A 31 10.78 -9.59 -17.60
CA ALA A 31 10.68 -8.29 -18.25
C ALA A 31 11.33 -8.28 -19.63
N ALA A 32 12.52 -8.86 -19.75
CA ALA A 32 13.18 -9.03 -21.04
C ALA A 32 12.34 -9.91 -22.00
N ILE A 33 11.69 -10.95 -21.47
CA ILE A 33 10.78 -11.82 -22.23
C ILE A 33 9.52 -11.05 -22.70
N ALA A 34 8.93 -10.23 -21.83
CA ALA A 34 7.76 -9.43 -22.16
C ALA A 34 8.06 -8.32 -23.17
N GLU A 35 9.25 -7.72 -23.10
CA GLU A 35 9.71 -6.64 -23.98
C GLU A 35 10.14 -7.17 -25.36
N ALA A 36 10.88 -8.28 -25.41
CA ALA A 36 11.30 -8.90 -26.67
C ALA A 36 10.12 -9.50 -27.45
N GLY A 37 9.02 -9.81 -26.76
CA GLY A 37 7.76 -10.25 -27.34
C GLY A 37 7.83 -11.57 -28.12
N ALA A 38 6.76 -11.88 -28.87
CA ALA A 38 6.71 -13.08 -29.70
C ALA A 38 7.92 -13.26 -30.65
N PRO A 39 8.44 -12.22 -31.34
CA PRO A 39 9.58 -12.40 -32.25
C PRO A 39 10.89 -12.70 -31.51
N GLY A 40 11.06 -12.20 -30.27
CA GLY A 40 12.24 -12.50 -29.45
C GLY A 40 12.28 -13.95 -28.97
N LEU A 41 11.13 -14.49 -28.54
CA LEU A 41 11.04 -15.88 -28.06
C LEU A 41 11.14 -16.89 -29.21
N GLN A 42 10.63 -16.57 -30.40
CA GLN A 42 10.73 -17.46 -31.57
C GLN A 42 12.16 -17.64 -32.07
N ARG A 43 13.07 -16.70 -31.78
CA ARG A 43 14.50 -16.81 -32.11
C ARG A 43 15.26 -17.79 -31.22
N VAL A 44 14.68 -18.19 -30.08
CA VAL A 44 15.33 -19.09 -29.11
C VAL A 44 15.07 -20.55 -29.51
N ALA A 45 16.16 -21.29 -29.72
CA ALA A 45 16.10 -22.69 -30.14
C ALA A 45 15.44 -23.59 -29.07
N GLY A 46 14.29 -24.19 -29.42
CA GLY A 46 13.55 -25.12 -28.56
C GLY A 46 12.19 -24.61 -28.07
N ILE A 47 11.78 -23.39 -28.44
CA ILE A 47 10.43 -22.88 -28.15
C ILE A 47 9.50 -23.18 -29.33
N SER A 48 8.45 -23.97 -29.09
CA SER A 48 7.41 -24.20 -30.09
C SER A 48 6.55 -22.93 -30.28
N PRO A 49 6.16 -22.56 -31.51
CA PRO A 49 5.41 -21.34 -31.79
C PRO A 49 4.08 -21.26 -31.02
N SER A 50 3.40 -22.39 -30.83
CA SER A 50 2.17 -22.47 -30.02
C SER A 50 2.39 -22.16 -28.53
N ARG A 51 3.61 -22.37 -28.01
CA ARG A 51 3.96 -22.10 -26.61
C ARG A 51 4.42 -20.66 -26.39
N VAL A 52 4.84 -19.96 -27.45
CA VAL A 52 5.31 -18.57 -27.36
C VAL A 52 4.25 -17.68 -26.71
N ASN A 53 3.00 -17.77 -27.17
CA ASN A 53 1.90 -16.97 -26.62
C ASN A 53 1.62 -17.31 -25.15
N SER A 54 1.64 -18.59 -24.77
CA SER A 54 1.42 -19.01 -23.38
C SER A 54 2.59 -18.60 -22.46
N LEU A 55 3.84 -18.70 -22.92
CA LEU A 55 5.02 -18.26 -22.19
C LEU A 55 5.05 -16.74 -22.04
N LEU A 56 4.68 -16.02 -23.10
CA LEU A 56 4.59 -14.57 -23.10
C LEU A 56 3.47 -14.10 -22.19
N GLU A 57 2.32 -14.77 -22.18
CA GLU A 57 1.22 -14.48 -21.26
C GLU A 57 1.60 -14.78 -19.81
N GLN A 58 2.28 -15.91 -19.54
CA GLN A 58 2.78 -16.21 -18.20
C GLN A 58 3.87 -15.23 -17.75
N ALA A 59 4.81 -14.88 -18.63
CA ALA A 59 5.83 -13.88 -18.35
C ALA A 59 5.19 -12.52 -18.11
N ARG A 60 4.17 -12.15 -18.90
CA ARG A 60 3.33 -10.97 -18.67
C ARG A 60 2.56 -11.05 -17.37
N GLN A 61 1.99 -12.18 -16.96
CA GLN A 61 1.32 -12.28 -15.65
C GLN A 61 2.32 -12.16 -14.49
N ARG A 62 3.58 -12.55 -14.71
CA ARG A 62 4.66 -12.47 -13.72
C ARG A 62 5.36 -11.10 -13.69
N THR A 63 5.39 -10.39 -14.83
CA THR A 63 5.85 -8.98 -14.89
C THR A 63 4.75 -7.98 -14.61
N ALA A 64 3.54 -8.26 -15.08
CA ALA A 64 2.28 -7.65 -14.67
C ALA A 64 1.76 -8.29 -13.38
N ALA A 65 2.65 -8.47 -12.40
CA ALA A 65 2.32 -7.85 -11.13
C ALA A 65 2.07 -6.38 -11.49
N PRO A 66 0.82 -5.90 -11.43
CA PRO A 66 0.42 -4.70 -12.12
C PRO A 66 1.40 -3.58 -11.79
N LEU A 67 1.92 -2.92 -12.83
CA LEU A 67 2.60 -1.63 -12.72
C LEU A 67 1.69 -0.55 -12.09
N ASP A 68 0.50 -0.92 -11.64
CA ASP A 68 -0.48 -0.10 -10.94
C ASP A 68 -0.62 -0.41 -9.44
N GLN A 69 -0.11 -1.53 -8.88
CA GLN A 69 -0.26 -1.84 -7.44
C GLN A 69 0.86 -2.65 -6.80
N ALA A 70 2.11 -2.48 -7.24
CA ALA A 70 3.24 -2.75 -6.32
C ALA A 70 3.38 -1.58 -5.34
N HIS A 71 2.30 -1.25 -4.61
CA HIS A 71 2.47 -0.45 -3.41
C HIS A 71 3.37 -1.28 -2.51
N SER A 72 4.61 -0.82 -2.37
CA SER A 72 5.47 -1.23 -1.28
C SER A 72 4.60 -1.28 -0.03
N PRO A 73 4.80 -2.20 0.93
CA PRO A 73 4.06 -2.18 2.18
C PRO A 73 4.11 -0.80 2.88
N LYS A 74 5.11 0.03 2.53
CA LYS A 74 5.20 1.45 2.87
C LYS A 74 4.21 2.35 2.12
N GLU A 75 4.02 2.19 0.82
CA GLU A 75 3.07 2.98 0.03
C GLU A 75 1.61 2.65 0.36
N ALA A 76 1.29 1.37 0.60
CA ALA A 76 -0.05 0.98 1.07
C ALA A 76 -0.34 1.55 2.47
N LEU A 77 0.69 1.65 3.32
CA LEU A 77 0.59 2.34 4.60
C LEU A 77 0.40 3.85 4.40
N GLN A 78 1.15 4.45 3.46
CA GLN A 78 1.07 5.86 3.13
C GLN A 78 -0.34 6.24 2.63
N GLN A 79 -0.90 5.50 1.68
CA GLN A 79 -2.27 5.71 1.22
C GLN A 79 -3.30 5.64 2.34
N ARG A 80 -3.15 4.67 3.27
CA ARG A 80 -4.03 4.59 4.45
C ARG A 80 -3.83 5.76 5.41
N LEU A 81 -2.60 6.28 5.55
CA LEU A 81 -2.34 7.50 6.32
C LEU A 81 -3.05 8.69 5.69
N ASP A 82 -2.95 8.85 4.37
CA ASP A 82 -3.57 9.95 3.63
C ASP A 82 -5.10 9.89 3.73
N GLN A 83 -5.71 8.72 3.58
CA GLN A 83 -7.17 8.54 3.78
C GLN A 83 -7.61 8.91 5.20
N VAL A 84 -6.86 8.48 6.23
CA VAL A 84 -7.18 8.83 7.62
C VAL A 84 -7.03 10.34 7.88
N LYS A 85 -6.04 10.99 7.26
CA LYS A 85 -5.85 12.44 7.35
C LYS A 85 -7.01 13.19 6.70
N GLU A 86 -7.44 12.79 5.52
CA GLU A 86 -8.57 13.38 4.81
C GLU A 86 -9.86 13.26 5.64
N HIS A 87 -10.15 12.07 6.19
CA HIS A 87 -11.30 11.87 7.08
C HIS A 87 -11.23 12.73 8.35
N LEU A 88 -10.03 12.93 8.93
CA LEU A 88 -9.86 13.80 10.10
C LEU A 88 -10.06 15.28 9.77
N GLN A 89 -9.62 15.72 8.59
CA GLN A 89 -9.83 17.09 8.12
C GLN A 89 -11.31 17.34 7.86
N ALA A 90 -11.97 16.46 7.12
CA ALA A 90 -13.41 16.54 6.87
C ALA A 90 -14.22 16.53 8.18
N LEU A 91 -13.82 15.72 9.17
CA LEU A 91 -14.42 15.74 10.50
C LEU A 91 -14.19 17.08 11.21
N ALA A 92 -12.98 17.63 11.12
CA ALA A 92 -12.64 18.90 11.75
C ALA A 92 -13.46 20.05 11.16
N GLU A 93 -13.65 20.08 9.84
CA GLU A 93 -14.50 21.04 9.13
C GLU A 93 -15.96 20.87 9.52
N LYS A 94 -16.52 19.66 9.45
CA LYS A 94 -17.89 19.38 9.91
C LYS A 94 -18.12 19.77 11.37
N THR A 95 -17.14 19.50 12.24
CA THR A 95 -17.20 19.90 13.65
C THR A 95 -17.15 21.42 13.80
N ARG A 96 -16.41 22.13 12.93
CA ARG A 96 -16.37 23.59 12.88
C ARG A 96 -17.70 24.18 12.46
N GLU A 97 -18.32 23.63 11.43
CA GLU A 97 -19.63 24.08 10.96
C GLU A 97 -20.72 23.80 12.00
N GLN A 98 -20.78 22.58 12.55
CA GLN A 98 -21.84 22.17 13.48
C GLN A 98 -21.69 22.74 14.90
N PHE A 99 -20.47 23.12 15.30
CA PHE A 99 -20.19 23.56 16.66
C PHE A 99 -19.42 24.88 16.72
N ALA A 100 -19.56 25.76 15.71
CA ALA A 100 -18.88 27.06 15.63
C ALA A 100 -18.97 27.84 16.95
N ASP A 101 -20.17 27.98 17.52
CA ASP A 101 -20.41 28.69 18.78
C ASP A 101 -19.79 28.01 20.02
N ARG A 102 -19.64 26.69 19.97
CA ARG A 102 -19.07 25.89 21.09
C ARG A 102 -17.56 25.70 20.99
N LEU A 103 -16.96 26.01 19.84
CA LEU A 103 -15.52 25.88 19.61
C LEU A 103 -14.69 27.00 20.25
N ALA A 104 -15.29 28.16 20.52
CA ALA A 104 -14.63 29.24 21.28
C ALA A 104 -14.30 28.84 22.74
N GLY A 105 -14.91 27.76 23.25
CA GLY A 105 -14.72 27.28 24.62
C GLY A 105 -13.53 26.34 24.83
N LYS A 106 -13.32 25.95 26.10
CA LYS A 106 -12.27 24.98 26.51
C LYS A 106 -12.37 23.63 25.78
N GLN A 107 -13.56 23.24 25.33
CA GLN A 107 -13.77 21.98 24.60
C GLN A 107 -13.22 22.04 23.18
N GLY A 108 -13.36 23.17 22.49
CA GLY A 108 -12.81 23.35 21.14
C GLY A 108 -11.28 23.36 21.13
N ARG A 109 -10.67 24.08 22.07
CA ARG A 109 -9.19 24.05 22.25
C ARG A 109 -8.67 22.64 22.50
N LYS A 110 -9.38 21.84 23.30
CA LYS A 110 -9.02 20.43 23.56
C LYS A 110 -9.16 19.54 22.32
N LEU A 111 -10.20 19.76 21.52
CA LEU A 111 -10.43 19.02 20.27
C LEU A 111 -9.35 19.34 19.24
N ALA A 112 -9.03 20.62 19.05
CA ALA A 112 -7.92 21.05 18.19
C ALA A 112 -6.57 20.45 18.65
N GLY A 113 -6.29 20.48 19.95
CA GLY A 113 -5.07 19.88 20.51
C GLY A 113 -5.01 18.35 20.36
N ASP A 114 -6.15 17.65 20.38
CA ASP A 114 -6.19 16.22 20.11
C ASP A 114 -5.99 15.91 18.61
N LEU A 115 -6.51 16.72 17.70
CA LEU A 115 -6.29 16.58 16.25
C LEU A 115 -4.81 16.76 15.90
N VAL A 116 -4.15 17.81 16.41
CA VAL A 116 -2.70 18.04 16.18
C VAL A 116 -1.86 16.87 16.69
N ARG A 117 -2.20 16.32 17.86
CA ARG A 117 -1.49 15.15 18.41
C ARG A 117 -1.72 13.86 17.61
N ILE A 118 -2.89 13.73 16.99
CA ILE A 118 -3.18 12.60 16.10
C ILE A 118 -2.36 12.76 14.83
N ASP A 119 -2.29 13.96 14.24
CA ASP A 119 -1.49 14.22 13.04
C ASP A 119 0.01 13.96 13.27
N ASP A 120 0.58 14.49 14.36
CA ASP A 120 1.97 14.22 14.76
C ASP A 120 2.21 12.70 14.95
N ALA A 121 1.27 11.99 15.56
CA ALA A 121 1.39 10.54 15.72
C ALA A 121 1.32 9.78 14.38
N LEU A 122 0.47 10.23 13.44
CA LEU A 122 0.38 9.65 12.09
C LEU A 122 1.67 9.88 11.30
N ASN A 123 2.27 11.07 11.38
CA ASN A 123 3.54 11.37 10.71
C ASN A 123 4.66 10.45 11.24
N ARG A 124 4.80 10.33 12.57
CA ARG A 124 5.79 9.41 13.18
C ARG A 124 5.56 7.94 12.83
N LEU A 125 4.32 7.55 12.56
CA LEU A 125 3.96 6.19 12.13
C LEU A 125 4.40 5.89 10.70
N GLY A 126 4.49 6.91 9.84
CA GLY A 126 5.02 6.79 8.48
C GLY A 126 6.54 6.57 8.42
N ASP A 127 7.26 7.09 9.42
CA ASP A 127 8.73 6.95 9.54
C ASP A 127 9.18 5.62 10.18
N GLY A 128 8.26 4.84 10.75
CA GLY A 128 8.56 3.58 11.43
C GLY A 128 8.98 2.45 10.48
N GLY A 129 10.12 1.81 10.76
CA GLY A 129 10.65 0.69 9.96
C GLY A 129 9.76 -0.56 9.86
N ARG A 130 10.11 -1.51 8.97
CA ARG A 130 9.30 -2.70 8.57
C ARG A 130 8.65 -3.50 9.72
N LYS A 131 9.26 -3.57 10.91
CA LYS A 131 8.73 -4.31 12.07
C LYS A 131 7.52 -3.59 12.74
N GLY A 132 7.42 -2.27 12.60
CA GLY A 132 6.30 -1.45 13.10
C GLY A 132 5.08 -1.43 12.18
N ALA A 133 5.27 -1.67 10.88
CA ALA A 133 4.23 -1.50 9.85
C ALA A 133 2.95 -2.33 10.09
N LYS A 134 3.06 -3.56 10.64
CA LYS A 134 1.87 -4.37 10.97
C LYS A 134 1.07 -3.82 12.14
N ARG A 135 1.76 -3.28 13.16
CA ARG A 135 1.11 -2.65 14.32
C ARG A 135 0.49 -1.31 13.92
N ALA A 136 1.20 -0.55 13.09
CA ALA A 136 0.76 0.67 12.45
C ALA A 136 -0.55 0.46 11.67
N ALA A 137 -0.58 -0.49 10.74
CA ALA A 137 -1.76 -0.78 9.93
C ALA A 137 -2.99 -1.14 10.79
N LYS A 138 -2.82 -1.98 11.83
CA LYS A 138 -3.91 -2.33 12.76
C LYS A 138 -4.37 -1.13 13.60
N ALA A 139 -3.48 -0.21 13.92
CA ALA A 139 -3.83 1.00 14.65
C ALA A 139 -4.60 1.98 13.76
N LEU A 140 -4.20 2.14 12.51
CA LEU A 140 -4.89 2.95 11.50
C LEU A 140 -6.31 2.44 11.27
N ASP A 141 -6.50 1.14 11.04
CA ASP A 141 -7.83 0.53 10.86
C ASP A 141 -8.77 0.82 12.05
N LYS A 142 -8.24 0.77 13.28
CA LYS A 142 -9.00 1.11 14.49
C LYS A 142 -9.30 2.60 14.63
N VAL A 143 -8.44 3.46 14.09
CA VAL A 143 -8.61 4.91 14.12
C VAL A 143 -9.63 5.33 13.08
N GLU A 144 -9.51 4.81 11.86
CA GLU A 144 -10.43 5.02 10.76
C GLU A 144 -11.87 4.69 11.18
N LYS A 145 -12.12 3.48 11.68
CA LYS A 145 -13.43 3.07 12.23
C LYS A 145 -13.98 4.01 13.31
N ARG A 146 -13.09 4.70 14.03
CA ARG A 146 -13.50 5.63 15.09
C ARG A 146 -13.72 7.05 14.58
N VAL A 147 -13.24 7.38 13.39
CA VAL A 147 -13.39 8.70 12.75
C VAL A 147 -14.59 8.67 11.81
N THR A 148 -14.83 7.57 11.09
CA THR A 148 -15.98 7.40 10.18
C THR A 148 -17.32 7.35 10.93
N ASP A 149 -17.35 6.74 12.12
CA ASP A 149 -18.57 6.61 12.95
C ASP A 149 -18.90 7.87 13.78
N LEU A 150 -18.43 9.05 13.36
CA LEU A 150 -18.60 10.30 14.12
C LEU A 150 -19.65 11.25 13.55
N ASP A 151 -20.29 10.89 12.44
CA ASP A 151 -21.35 11.71 11.86
C ASP A 151 -22.59 11.73 12.79
N GLY A 152 -23.17 12.92 13.00
CA GLY A 152 -24.38 13.12 13.82
C GLY A 152 -24.23 12.99 15.35
N ILE A 153 -23.03 12.87 15.92
CA ILE A 153 -22.85 12.76 17.38
C ILE A 153 -22.37 14.05 18.07
N SER A 154 -22.69 14.18 19.36
CA SER A 154 -22.35 15.37 20.14
C SER A 154 -20.84 15.61 20.30
N LEU A 155 -20.44 16.88 20.39
CA LEU A 155 -19.04 17.32 20.57
C LEU A 155 -18.27 16.56 21.67
N LYS A 156 -18.94 16.23 22.78
CA LYS A 156 -18.35 15.44 23.88
C LYS A 156 -18.01 14.01 23.46
N LYS A 157 -18.87 13.38 22.64
CA LYS A 157 -18.63 12.04 22.07
C LYS A 157 -17.52 12.07 21.02
N VAL A 158 -17.51 13.09 20.15
CA VAL A 158 -16.44 13.33 19.16
C VAL A 158 -15.09 13.43 19.87
N HIS A 159 -14.98 14.29 20.89
CA HIS A 159 -13.77 14.43 21.69
C HIS A 159 -13.33 13.10 22.35
N LYS A 160 -14.27 12.34 22.93
CA LYS A 160 -13.97 11.04 23.56
C LYS A 160 -13.43 10.02 22.56
N ARG A 161 -13.94 10.02 21.33
CA ARG A 161 -13.51 9.13 20.24
C ARG A 161 -12.14 9.55 19.69
N LEU A 162 -11.90 10.84 19.48
CA LEU A 162 -10.57 11.36 19.11
C LEU A 162 -9.52 11.04 20.18
N LYS A 163 -9.83 11.25 21.46
CA LYS A 163 -8.95 10.86 22.57
C LYS A 163 -8.62 9.37 22.56
N LYS A 164 -9.59 8.52 22.22
CA LYS A 164 -9.40 7.07 22.07
C LYS A 164 -8.54 6.75 20.84
N ALA A 165 -8.77 7.41 19.71
CA ALA A 165 -7.96 7.25 18.49
C ALA A 165 -6.49 7.60 18.77
N ARG A 166 -6.23 8.76 19.39
CA ARG A 166 -4.90 9.16 19.85
C ARG A 166 -4.21 8.10 20.72
N LYS A 167 -4.94 7.55 21.71
CA LYS A 167 -4.41 6.47 22.56
C LYS A 167 -4.08 5.19 21.79
N THR A 168 -4.79 4.91 20.70
CA THR A 168 -4.49 3.75 19.84
C THR A 168 -3.20 4.00 19.06
N LEU A 169 -3.02 5.18 18.48
CA LEU A 169 -1.81 5.54 17.72
C LEU A 169 -0.57 5.57 18.62
N ALA A 170 -0.69 6.16 19.81
CA ALA A 170 0.40 6.21 20.79
C ALA A 170 0.84 4.84 21.32
N LYS A 171 0.05 3.78 21.13
CA LYS A 171 0.44 2.39 21.46
C LYS A 171 1.12 1.67 20.30
N ALA A 172 1.03 2.23 19.10
CA ALA A 172 1.54 1.65 17.86
C ALA A 172 2.86 2.28 17.41
N LEU A 173 3.12 3.51 17.85
CA LEU A 173 4.45 4.11 17.97
C LEU A 173 5.25 3.41 19.07
#